data_AF-A0A2T4DU01-F1
#
_entry.id   AF-A0A2T4DU01-F1
#
_cell.length_a   1.000
_cell.length_b   1.000
_cell.length_c   1.000
_cell.angle_alpha   90.00
_cell.angle_beta   90.00
_cell.angle_gamma   90.00
#
_symmetry.space_group_name_H-M   'P 1'
#
loop_
_entity.id
_entity.type
_entity.pdbx_description
1 polymer ?
#
loop_
_entity_poly.entity_id
_entity_poly.type
_entity_poly.pdbx_seq_one_letter_code
_entity_poly.pdbx_strand_id
1 'polypeptide(L)'
;MFADIYQHCWYIDVAYNKKAGMNRLKNWHIFSFIFILLVASQLIVDKFLADLLIAGIFVFVSTYFLFIGDTLRQLAKEKTNWYFVFNFFYLLLFYVLLILDFQLGNGAIVIGLSVYFVFSYIYVADELAVALRKAEGKNTSDFKQQAEFLFFFLWPVGIWFLQPRINKLTVERIK
;
A
#
# COMPACT_ATOMS: atom_id res chain seq x y z
N MET A 1 -7.34 11.79 -14.37
CA MET A 1 -7.64 10.88 -15.51
C MET A 1 -7.56 9.40 -15.13
N PHE A 2 -6.44 8.84 -14.62
CA PHE A 2 -6.45 7.46 -14.09
C PHE A 2 -7.15 7.31 -12.72
N ALA A 3 -7.19 8.37 -11.91
CA ALA A 3 -7.92 8.40 -10.64
C ALA A 3 -9.44 8.31 -10.82
N ASP A 4 -9.99 8.91 -11.89
CA ASP A 4 -11.43 8.93 -12.16
C ASP A 4 -11.97 7.58 -12.58
N ILE A 5 -11.21 6.77 -13.31
CA ILE A 5 -11.66 5.44 -13.77
C ILE A 5 -11.74 4.46 -12.58
N TYR A 6 -10.78 4.54 -11.65
CA TYR A 6 -10.82 3.71 -10.44
C TYR A 6 -11.82 4.20 -9.41
N GLN A 7 -11.99 5.53 -9.25
CA GLN A 7 -13.08 6.06 -8.45
C GLN A 7 -14.43 5.66 -9.04
N HIS A 8 -14.63 5.70 -10.35
CA HIS A 8 -15.89 5.26 -10.95
C HIS A 8 -16.13 3.75 -10.78
N CYS A 9 -15.12 2.90 -10.93
CA CYS A 9 -15.25 1.46 -10.64
C CYS A 9 -15.59 1.20 -9.17
N TRP A 10 -14.93 1.88 -8.21
CA TRP A 10 -15.23 1.74 -6.78
C TRP A 10 -16.60 2.34 -6.40
N TYR A 11 -16.98 3.48 -6.97
CA TYR A 11 -18.23 4.17 -6.64
C TYR A 11 -19.45 3.46 -7.24
N ILE A 12 -19.30 2.89 -8.46
CA ILE A 12 -20.30 2.01 -9.05
C ILE A 12 -20.45 0.76 -8.19
N ASP A 13 -19.36 0.16 -7.70
CA ASP A 13 -19.44 -0.98 -6.79
C ASP A 13 -20.14 -0.63 -5.46
N VAL A 14 -19.85 0.53 -4.86
CA VAL A 14 -20.47 0.95 -3.60
C VAL A 14 -21.96 1.29 -3.77
N ALA A 15 -22.34 1.96 -4.86
CA ALA A 15 -23.73 2.33 -5.13
C ALA A 15 -24.59 1.10 -5.55
N TYR A 16 -24.01 0.16 -6.30
CA TYR A 16 -24.69 -1.06 -6.73
C TYR A 16 -24.82 -2.09 -5.59
N ASN A 17 -23.82 -2.19 -4.72
CA ASN A 17 -23.85 -3.08 -3.54
C ASN A 17 -24.87 -2.65 -2.47
N LYS A 18 -25.32 -1.40 -2.49
CA LYS A 18 -26.40 -0.91 -1.60
C LYS A 18 -27.76 -1.55 -1.93
N LYS A 19 -27.96 -2.04 -3.16
CA LYS A 19 -29.25 -2.56 -3.65
C LYS A 19 -29.37 -4.09 -3.62
N ALA A 20 -28.25 -4.82 -3.61
CA ALA A 20 -28.24 -6.27 -3.86
C ALA A 20 -28.05 -7.17 -2.62
N GLY A 21 -27.81 -6.62 -1.42
CA GLY A 21 -27.66 -7.45 -0.20
C GLY A 21 -26.56 -8.52 -0.30
N MET A 22 -25.55 -8.33 -1.15
CA MET A 22 -24.56 -9.34 -1.50
C MET A 22 -23.13 -8.83 -1.27
N ASN A 23 -22.40 -9.59 -0.45
CA ASN A 23 -20.96 -9.60 -0.15
C ASN A 23 -20.10 -8.39 -0.52
N ARG A 24 -19.88 -7.55 0.51
CA ARG A 24 -18.81 -6.55 0.67
C ARG A 24 -17.49 -7.03 0.04
N LEU A 25 -17.01 -6.27 -0.95
CA LEU A 25 -15.67 -6.29 -1.57
C LEU A 25 -14.62 -7.10 -0.78
N LYS A 26 -14.57 -8.40 -1.09
CA LYS A 26 -13.52 -9.35 -0.65
C LYS A 26 -12.29 -9.19 -1.55
N ASN A 27 -11.70 -7.99 -1.59
CA ASN A 27 -10.48 -7.75 -2.38
C ASN A 27 -9.23 -8.42 -1.79
N TRP A 28 -9.35 -9.17 -0.69
CA TRP A 28 -8.26 -9.95 -0.12
C TRP A 28 -7.70 -11.00 -1.11
N HIS A 29 -8.55 -11.52 -2.01
CA HIS A 29 -8.14 -12.45 -3.06
C HIS A 29 -7.10 -11.85 -4.02
N ILE A 30 -7.12 -10.53 -4.23
CA ILE A 30 -6.15 -9.82 -5.08
C ILE A 30 -4.75 -9.98 -4.48
N PHE A 31 -4.60 -9.94 -3.16
CA PHE A 31 -3.31 -10.13 -2.50
C PHE A 31 -2.83 -11.59 -2.56
N SER A 32 -3.75 -12.56 -2.53
CA SER A 32 -3.40 -13.96 -2.80
C SER A 32 -2.93 -14.15 -4.24
N PHE A 33 -3.60 -13.52 -5.21
CA PHE A 33 -3.17 -13.55 -6.61
C PHE A 33 -1.81 -12.88 -6.81
N ILE A 34 -1.59 -11.71 -6.21
CA ILE A 34 -0.29 -11.02 -6.22
C ILE A 34 0.81 -11.87 -5.60
N PHE A 35 0.53 -12.54 -4.48
CA PHE A 35 1.49 -13.43 -3.85
C PHE A 35 1.85 -14.61 -4.76
N ILE A 36 0.85 -15.22 -5.43
CA ILE A 36 1.10 -16.27 -6.42
C ILE A 36 1.93 -15.74 -7.59
N LEU A 37 1.62 -14.56 -8.12
CA LEU A 37 2.41 -13.94 -9.19
C LEU A 37 3.84 -13.64 -8.74
N LEU A 38 4.03 -13.22 -7.49
CA LEU A 38 5.35 -12.98 -6.92
C LEU A 38 6.16 -14.29 -6.84
N VAL A 39 5.55 -15.39 -6.39
CA VAL A 39 6.20 -16.71 -6.39
C VAL A 39 6.45 -17.20 -7.81
N ALA A 40 5.48 -17.03 -8.71
CA ALA A 40 5.60 -17.43 -10.11
C ALA A 40 6.70 -16.66 -10.84
N SER A 41 6.94 -15.38 -10.49
CA SER A 41 8.03 -14.59 -11.06
C SER A 41 9.41 -15.23 -10.83
N GLN A 42 9.58 -15.99 -9.75
CA GLN A 42 10.82 -16.70 -9.43
C GLN A 42 11.05 -17.94 -10.30
N LEU A 43 10.01 -18.41 -11.01
CA LEU A 43 10.08 -19.56 -11.91
C LEU A 43 10.28 -19.14 -13.37
N ILE A 44 10.20 -17.84 -13.67
CA ILE A 44 10.39 -17.30 -15.02
C ILE A 44 11.90 -17.30 -15.33
N VAL A 45 12.28 -17.98 -16.41
CA VAL A 45 13.69 -18.05 -16.87
C VAL A 45 14.16 -16.72 -17.48
N ASP A 46 13.25 -16.01 -18.15
CA ASP A 46 13.54 -14.69 -18.71
C ASP A 46 13.62 -13.64 -17.60
N LYS A 47 14.84 -13.16 -17.33
CA LYS A 47 15.11 -12.16 -16.29
C LYS A 47 14.34 -10.86 -16.53
N PHE A 48 14.29 -10.37 -17.77
CA PHE A 48 13.62 -9.11 -18.07
C PHE A 48 12.12 -9.20 -17.78
N LEU A 49 11.49 -10.30 -18.18
CA LEU A 49 10.07 -10.56 -17.91
C LEU A 49 9.80 -10.72 -16.41
N ALA A 50 10.69 -11.42 -15.68
CA ALA A 50 10.59 -11.57 -14.24
C ALA A 50 10.68 -10.21 -13.52
N ASP A 51 11.70 -9.41 -13.85
CA ASP A 51 11.92 -8.08 -13.27
C ASP A 51 10.74 -7.14 -13.58
N LEU A 52 10.21 -7.17 -14.81
CA LEU A 52 9.03 -6.40 -15.21
C LEU A 52 7.78 -6.80 -14.42
N LEU A 53 7.57 -8.09 -14.18
CA LEU A 53 6.43 -8.59 -13.39
C LEU A 53 6.54 -8.15 -11.93
N ILE A 54 7.71 -8.28 -11.31
CA ILE A 54 7.96 -7.82 -9.94
C ILE A 54 7.78 -6.29 -9.86
N ALA A 55 8.25 -5.56 -10.87
CA ALA A 55 8.05 -4.11 -10.97
C ALA A 55 6.57 -3.72 -10.97
N GLY A 56 5.78 -4.39 -11.80
CA GLY A 56 4.33 -4.17 -11.89
C GLY A 56 3.63 -4.49 -10.56
N ILE A 57 4.00 -5.58 -9.89
CA ILE A 57 3.48 -5.95 -8.57
C ILE A 57 3.81 -4.86 -7.55
N PHE A 58 5.06 -4.41 -7.49
CA PHE A 58 5.49 -3.38 -6.55
C PHE A 58 4.72 -2.08 -6.77
N VAL A 59 4.65 -1.60 -8.01
CA VAL A 59 3.88 -0.38 -8.34
C VAL A 59 2.41 -0.53 -7.95
N PHE A 60 1.78 -1.65 -8.25
CA PHE A 60 0.39 -1.91 -7.89
C PHE A 60 0.16 -1.83 -6.38
N VAL A 61 0.97 -2.57 -5.60
CA VAL A 61 0.86 -2.61 -4.14
C VAL A 61 1.19 -1.26 -3.52
N SER A 62 2.19 -0.59 -4.07
CA SER A 62 2.51 0.77 -3.69
C SER A 62 1.30 1.69 -3.88
N THR A 63 0.76 1.77 -5.09
CA THR A 63 -0.42 2.60 -5.36
C THR A 63 -1.60 2.25 -4.44
N TYR A 64 -1.82 0.98 -4.15
CA TYR A 64 -2.81 0.54 -3.16
C TYR A 64 -2.58 1.17 -1.78
N PHE A 65 -1.35 1.09 -1.24
CA PHE A 65 -1.04 1.68 0.06
C PHE A 65 -1.16 3.20 0.09
N LEU A 66 -0.80 3.89 -0.99
CA LEU A 66 -1.00 5.33 -1.09
C LEU A 66 -2.49 5.70 -0.97
N PHE A 67 -3.35 4.98 -1.68
CA PHE A 67 -4.81 5.18 -1.63
C PHE A 67 -5.40 4.85 -0.27
N ILE A 68 -4.98 3.74 0.34
CA ILE A 68 -5.42 3.37 1.69
C ILE A 68 -4.98 4.41 2.71
N GLY A 69 -3.74 4.88 2.64
CA GLY A 69 -3.23 5.92 3.53
C GLY A 69 -4.03 7.21 3.45
N ASP A 70 -4.35 7.68 2.24
CA ASP A 70 -5.18 8.87 2.05
C ASP A 70 -6.62 8.64 2.54
N THR A 71 -7.23 7.50 2.21
CA THR A 71 -8.57 7.13 2.67
C THR A 71 -8.65 7.11 4.20
N LEU A 72 -7.68 6.50 4.87
CA LEU A 72 -7.63 6.44 6.33
C LEU A 72 -7.49 7.83 6.96
N ARG A 73 -6.69 8.73 6.36
CA ARG A 73 -6.58 10.13 6.82
C ARG A 73 -7.88 10.89 6.63
N GLN A 74 -8.55 10.74 5.48
CA GLN A 74 -9.86 11.34 5.25
C GLN A 74 -10.89 10.86 6.28
N LEU A 75 -10.91 9.55 6.57
CA LEU A 75 -11.73 8.98 7.63
C LEU A 75 -11.34 9.59 8.99
N ALA A 76 -10.06 9.74 9.30
CA ALA A 76 -9.60 10.41 10.52
C ALA A 76 -9.85 11.93 10.55
N LYS A 77 -10.37 12.53 9.46
CA LYS A 77 -10.51 13.99 9.27
C LYS A 77 -9.16 14.72 9.35
N GLU A 78 -8.09 14.06 8.97
CA GLU A 78 -6.75 14.62 8.88
C GLU A 78 -6.47 15.16 7.49
N LYS A 79 -5.63 16.20 7.41
CA LYS A 79 -5.10 16.70 6.14
C LYS A 79 -4.10 15.68 5.57
N THR A 80 -3.92 15.71 4.25
CA THR A 80 -2.87 14.95 3.57
C THR A 80 -1.50 15.27 4.17
N ASN A 81 -0.75 14.24 4.54
CA ASN A 81 0.62 14.38 5.00
C ASN A 81 1.56 14.36 3.78
N TRP A 82 2.03 15.52 3.36
CA TRP A 82 2.95 15.64 2.21
C TRP A 82 4.29 14.93 2.43
N TYR A 83 4.74 14.77 3.67
CA TYR A 83 5.97 14.03 3.97
C TYR A 83 5.79 12.52 3.75
N PHE A 84 4.60 11.99 4.10
CA PHE A 84 4.22 10.62 3.72
C PHE A 84 4.20 10.44 2.20
N VAL A 85 3.55 11.36 1.48
CA VAL A 85 3.50 11.32 0.00
C VAL A 85 4.90 11.40 -0.62
N PHE A 86 5.77 12.26 -0.11
CA PHE A 86 7.15 12.38 -0.57
C PHE A 86 7.94 11.08 -0.38
N ASN A 87 7.93 10.51 0.83
CA ASN A 87 8.61 9.22 1.10
C ASN A 87 8.04 8.10 0.23
N PHE A 88 6.73 8.14 -0.02
CA PHE A 88 6.07 7.20 -0.90
C PHE A 88 6.59 7.25 -2.35
N PHE A 89 6.65 8.46 -2.93
CA PHE A 89 7.20 8.66 -4.27
C PHE A 89 8.70 8.36 -4.33
N TYR A 90 9.44 8.65 -3.25
CA TYR A 90 10.84 8.28 -3.14
C TYR A 90 11.04 6.77 -3.24
N LEU A 91 10.26 5.97 -2.52
CA LEU A 91 10.30 4.50 -2.59
C LEU A 91 10.06 4.00 -4.02
N LEU A 92 9.03 4.53 -4.68
CA LEU A 92 8.67 4.13 -6.04
C LEU A 92 9.78 4.49 -7.04
N LEU A 93 10.30 5.72 -6.97
CA LEU A 93 11.37 6.18 -7.84
C LEU A 93 12.66 5.37 -7.63
N PHE A 94 13.08 5.20 -6.37
CA PHE A 94 14.31 4.46 -6.06
C PHE A 94 14.21 3.01 -6.52
N TYR A 95 13.05 2.38 -6.33
CA TYR A 95 12.83 1.02 -6.80
C TYR A 95 12.87 0.90 -8.33
N VAL A 96 12.29 1.85 -9.07
CA VAL A 96 12.42 1.90 -10.54
C VAL A 96 13.89 2.05 -10.96
N LEU A 97 14.67 2.89 -10.28
CA LEU A 97 16.10 3.05 -10.57
C LEU A 97 16.89 1.75 -10.33
N LEU A 98 16.53 0.96 -9.31
CA LEU A 98 17.14 -0.35 -9.04
C LEU A 98 16.87 -1.34 -10.18
N ILE A 99 15.63 -1.39 -10.69
CA ILE A 99 15.27 -2.30 -11.79
C ILE A 99 15.96 -1.91 -13.10
N LEU A 100 16.13 -0.61 -13.35
CA LEU A 100 16.83 -0.11 -14.53
C LEU A 100 18.36 -0.26 -14.44
N ASP A 101 18.87 -0.89 -13.37
CA ASP A 101 20.30 -1.03 -13.07
C ASP A 101 21.05 0.31 -13.19
N PHE A 102 20.42 1.39 -12.69
CA PHE A 102 20.99 2.72 -12.81
C PHE A 102 22.24 2.84 -11.95
N GLN A 103 23.40 2.94 -12.60
CA GLN A 103 24.69 3.01 -11.91
C GLN A 103 25.02 4.44 -11.51
N LEU A 104 24.99 4.69 -10.20
CA LEU A 104 25.55 5.91 -9.60
C LEU A 104 27.04 5.69 -9.35
N GLY A 105 27.89 6.47 -10.00
CA GLY A 105 29.36 6.34 -9.95
C GLY A 105 30.02 6.62 -8.59
N ASN A 106 29.25 6.85 -7.51
CA ASN A 106 29.77 7.11 -6.17
C ASN A 106 29.08 6.23 -5.13
N GLY A 107 29.82 5.26 -4.59
CA GLY A 107 29.32 4.32 -3.60
C GLY A 107 28.77 4.96 -2.32
N ALA A 108 29.33 6.09 -1.87
CA ALA A 108 28.82 6.79 -0.69
C ALA A 108 27.41 7.36 -0.92
N ILE A 109 27.14 7.85 -2.15
CA ILE A 109 25.81 8.35 -2.53
C ILE A 109 24.82 7.19 -2.59
N VAL A 110 25.22 6.05 -3.18
CA VAL A 110 24.38 4.84 -3.25
C VAL A 110 24.01 4.35 -1.85
N ILE A 111 24.97 4.31 -0.93
CA ILE A 111 24.72 3.92 0.47
C ILE A 111 23.71 4.88 1.12
N GLY A 112 23.91 6.19 0.98
CA GLY A 112 23.00 7.20 1.54
C GLY A 112 21.57 7.05 1.03
N LEU A 113 21.39 6.84 -0.28
CA LEU A 113 20.08 6.61 -0.88
C LEU A 113 19.47 5.28 -0.42
N SER A 114 20.28 4.22 -0.30
CA SER A 114 19.80 2.91 0.16
C SER A 114 19.34 2.95 1.62
N VAL A 115 20.07 3.66 2.49
CA VAL A 115 19.66 3.89 3.89
C VAL A 115 18.37 4.69 3.95
N TYR A 116 18.26 5.74 3.14
CA TYR A 116 17.04 6.54 3.09
C TYR A 116 15.85 5.75 2.53
N PHE A 117 16.07 4.83 1.58
CA PHE A 117 15.05 3.90 1.10
C PHE A 117 14.49 3.02 2.21
N VAL A 118 15.37 2.42 3.02
CA VAL A 118 14.93 1.61 4.17
C VAL A 118 14.16 2.47 5.18
N PHE A 119 14.65 3.68 5.46
CA PHE A 119 13.95 4.63 6.32
C PHE A 119 12.56 4.99 5.77
N SER A 120 12.44 5.35 4.49
CA SER A 120 11.17 5.68 3.85
C SER A 120 10.20 4.50 3.89
N TYR A 121 10.69 3.27 3.73
CA TYR A 121 9.86 2.07 3.81
C TYR A 121 9.25 1.88 5.19
N ILE A 122 10.09 1.99 6.23
CA ILE A 122 9.66 1.93 7.63
C ILE A 122 8.68 3.07 7.93
N TYR A 123 9.01 4.30 7.54
CA TYR A 123 8.19 5.48 7.79
C TYR A 123 6.80 5.37 7.14
N VAL A 124 6.73 4.91 5.89
CA VAL A 124 5.45 4.72 5.17
C VAL A 124 4.59 3.65 5.86
N ALA A 125 5.18 2.52 6.28
CA ALA A 125 4.45 1.49 7.00
C ALA A 125 3.93 1.98 8.37
N ASP A 126 4.73 2.78 9.09
CA ASP A 126 4.35 3.35 10.38
C ASP A 126 3.21 4.37 10.25
N GLU A 127 3.31 5.27 9.27
CA GLU A 127 2.27 6.26 9.00
C GLU A 127 0.93 5.60 8.58
N LEU A 128 0.97 4.47 7.87
CA LEU A 128 -0.24 3.71 7.56
C LEU A 128 -0.88 3.11 8.81
N ALA A 129 -0.07 2.55 9.72
CA ALA A 129 -0.53 2.03 11.00
C ALA A 129 -1.15 3.14 11.87
N VAL A 130 -0.46 4.29 11.97
CA VAL A 130 -0.96 5.47 12.68
C VAL A 130 -2.27 5.96 12.07
N ALA A 131 -2.35 6.09 10.75
CA ALA A 131 -3.56 6.52 10.06
C ALA A 131 -4.75 5.57 10.32
N LEU A 132 -4.49 4.25 10.34
CA LEU A 132 -5.52 3.25 10.65
C LEU A 132 -6.07 3.44 12.06
N ARG A 133 -5.20 3.60 13.07
CA ARG A 133 -5.65 3.78 14.45
C ARG A 133 -6.43 5.05 14.65
N LYS A 134 -5.97 6.15 14.06
CA LYS A 134 -6.66 7.42 14.14
C LYS A 134 -8.03 7.35 13.46
N ALA A 135 -8.14 6.66 12.33
CA ALA A 135 -9.41 6.40 11.68
C ALA A 135 -10.37 5.58 12.58
N GLU A 136 -9.82 4.68 13.38
CA GLU A 136 -10.56 3.91 14.41
C GLU A 136 -10.81 4.70 15.71
N GLY A 137 -10.33 5.94 15.84
CA GLY A 137 -10.43 6.73 17.07
C GLY A 137 -9.62 6.15 18.24
N LYS A 138 -8.59 5.35 17.97
CA LYS A 138 -7.75 4.70 18.99
C LYS A 138 -6.46 5.47 19.24
N ASN A 139 -5.90 5.28 20.43
CA ASN A 139 -4.60 5.87 20.81
C ASN A 139 -3.46 5.31 19.94
N THR A 140 -2.50 6.15 19.55
CA THR A 140 -1.41 5.81 18.61
C THR A 140 -0.10 5.44 19.30
N SER A 141 -0.02 5.50 20.63
CA SER A 141 1.22 5.24 21.39
C SER A 141 1.24 3.87 22.10
N ASP A 142 0.47 2.89 21.62
CA ASP A 142 0.34 1.58 22.26
C ASP A 142 0.99 0.43 21.46
N PHE A 143 1.20 -0.72 22.14
CA PHE A 143 1.73 -1.94 21.51
C PHE A 143 0.90 -2.41 20.30
N LYS A 144 -0.39 -2.05 20.25
CA LYS A 144 -1.27 -2.43 19.14
C LYS A 144 -0.94 -1.64 17.87
N GLN A 145 -0.45 -0.41 17.98
CA GLN A 145 0.09 0.35 16.85
C GLN A 145 1.31 -0.33 16.24
N GLN A 146 2.21 -0.86 17.07
CA GLN A 146 3.38 -1.62 16.60
C GLN A 146 2.97 -2.91 15.87
N ALA A 147 1.93 -3.60 16.35
CA ALA A 147 1.39 -4.76 15.66
C ALA A 147 0.81 -4.41 14.28
N GLU A 148 0.12 -3.26 14.16
CA GLU A 148 -0.39 -2.77 12.88
C GLU A 148 0.72 -2.35 11.91
N PHE A 149 1.76 -1.71 12.43
CA PHE A 149 2.98 -1.44 11.68
C PHE A 149 3.55 -2.74 11.09
N LEU A 150 3.68 -3.80 11.89
CA LEU A 150 4.17 -5.09 11.42
C LEU A 150 3.26 -5.68 10.33
N PHE A 151 1.94 -5.50 10.40
CA PHE A 151 1.03 -5.97 9.35
C PHE A 151 1.16 -5.17 8.05
N PHE A 152 1.41 -3.86 8.11
CA PHE A 152 1.71 -3.09 6.89
C PHE A 152 3.10 -3.42 6.34
N PHE A 153 4.07 -3.65 7.22
CA PHE A 153 5.46 -3.99 6.86
C PHE A 153 5.59 -5.38 6.21
N LEU A 154 4.83 -6.37 6.70
CA LEU A 154 4.84 -7.77 6.22
C LEU A 154 3.76 -8.03 5.15
N TRP A 155 3.59 -7.10 4.21
CA TRP A 155 2.73 -7.34 3.05
C TRP A 155 3.32 -8.48 2.19
N PRO A 156 2.49 -9.26 1.47
CA PRO A 156 1.03 -9.18 1.38
C PRO A 156 0.29 -9.82 2.57
N VAL A 157 0.95 -10.63 3.39
CA VAL A 157 0.32 -11.45 4.44
C VAL A 157 -0.39 -10.58 5.48
N GLY A 158 0.25 -9.50 5.93
CA GLY A 158 -0.33 -8.62 6.94
C GLY A 158 -1.59 -7.89 6.46
N ILE A 159 -1.76 -7.68 5.15
CA ILE A 159 -2.96 -7.05 4.58
C ILE A 159 -4.21 -7.91 4.84
N TRP A 160 -4.10 -9.24 4.91
CA TRP A 160 -5.23 -10.12 5.21
C TRP A 160 -5.86 -9.83 6.58
N PHE A 161 -5.05 -9.38 7.55
CA PHE A 161 -5.53 -9.00 8.88
C PHE A 161 -6.06 -7.56 8.93
N LEU A 162 -5.54 -6.67 8.08
CA LEU A 162 -5.92 -5.27 8.03
C LEU A 162 -7.20 -5.02 7.21
N GLN A 163 -7.41 -5.79 6.14
CA GLN A 163 -8.53 -5.59 5.21
C GLN A 163 -9.92 -5.61 5.89
N PRO A 164 -10.23 -6.58 6.77
CA PRO A 164 -11.54 -6.62 7.42
C PRO A 164 -11.81 -5.38 8.27
N ARG A 165 -10.76 -4.82 8.88
CA ARG A 165 -10.84 -3.62 9.74
C ARG A 165 -11.07 -2.36 8.91
N ILE A 166 -10.31 -2.19 7.84
CA ILE A 166 -10.48 -1.06 6.90
C ILE A 166 -11.91 -1.09 6.33
N ASN A 167 -12.37 -2.25 5.87
CA ASN A 167 -13.72 -2.40 5.33
C ASN A 167 -14.82 -2.05 6.36
N LYS A 168 -14.61 -2.37 7.65
CA LYS A 168 -15.55 -2.00 8.71
C LYS A 168 -15.66 -0.48 8.85
N LEU A 169 -14.53 0.23 8.86
CA LEU A 169 -14.49 1.69 8.98
C LEU A 169 -15.20 2.39 7.82
N THR A 170 -14.98 1.91 6.60
CA THR A 170 -15.63 2.48 5.40
C THR A 170 -17.15 2.31 5.47
N VAL A 171 -17.64 1.16 5.94
CA VAL A 171 -19.10 0.91 6.07
C VAL A 171 -19.73 1.75 7.18
N GLU A 172 -19.05 1.94 8.31
CA GLU A 172 -19.59 2.67 9.46
C GLU A 172 -19.71 4.18 9.21
N ARG A 173 -18.84 4.76 8.38
CA ARG A 173 -18.85 6.21 8.07
C ARG A 173 -19.70 6.62 6.88
N ILE A 174 -20.14 5.66 6.06
CA ILE A 174 -21.09 5.90 4.95
C ILE A 174 -22.55 5.89 5.45
N LYS A 175 -22.80 5.39 6.67
CA LYS A 175 -24.09 5.53 7.35
C LYS A 175 -24.22 6.88 8.03
#